data_AF-A0A1W9LUV9-F1
#
_entry.id   AF-A0A1W9LUV9-F1
#
_cell.length_a   1.000
_cell.length_b   1.000
_cell.length_c   1.000
_cell.angle_alpha   90.00
_cell.angle_beta   90.00
_cell.angle_gamma   90.00
#
_symmetry.space_group_name_H-M   'P 1'
#
loop_
_entity.id
_entity.type
_entity.pdbx_description
1 polymer ?
#
loop_
_entity_poly.entity_id
_entity_poly.type
_entity_poly.pdbx_seq_one_letter_code
_entity_poly.pdbx_strand_id
1 'polypeptide(L)'
;MKKEKQKQIEISLIVLCLIIADAMSLPEAFAGKDKGVYWQSEEKLLDIASDSLLHLEKSIKKDGFSSAMTALNIWRNTAREAGAFDPVKYNDFKKRIYQKFIDHILKWFDTCVDEGWLDDAGFWSRAYYVRSSEIGTFDAARYDEMKNRIQKKMKQIQRKKAEKNAVK
;
A
#
# COMPACT_ATOMS: atom_id res chain seq x y z
N MET A 1 -13.42 -39.83 31.04
CA MET A 1 -12.34 -38.91 30.61
C MET A 1 -12.37 -38.53 29.11
N LYS A 2 -12.33 -39.48 28.15
CA LYS A 2 -12.37 -39.12 26.70
C LYS A 2 -13.69 -38.47 26.25
N LYS A 3 -14.84 -39.02 26.64
CA LYS A 3 -16.17 -38.48 26.30
C LYS A 3 -16.43 -37.07 26.84
N GLU A 4 -15.82 -36.74 27.97
CA GLU A 4 -16.02 -35.46 28.67
C GLU A 4 -15.19 -34.34 28.04
N LYS A 5 -13.96 -34.65 27.62
CA LYS A 5 -13.15 -33.74 26.79
C LYS A 5 -13.80 -33.47 25.44
N GLN A 6 -14.44 -34.48 24.83
CA GLN A 6 -15.12 -34.32 23.54
C GLN A 6 -16.37 -33.44 23.66
N LYS A 7 -17.14 -33.61 24.75
CA LYS A 7 -18.29 -32.75 25.06
C LYS A 7 -17.88 -31.31 25.37
N GLN A 8 -16.73 -31.10 26.03
CA GLN A 8 -16.18 -29.76 26.24
C GLN A 8 -15.76 -29.10 24.92
N ILE A 9 -15.14 -29.84 23.99
CA ILE A 9 -14.75 -29.30 22.68
C ILE A 9 -15.98 -28.90 21.86
N GLU A 10 -17.05 -29.71 21.87
CA GLU A 10 -18.30 -29.39 21.18
C GLU A 10 -18.97 -28.13 21.75
N ILE A 11 -19.01 -27.99 23.07
CA ILE A 11 -19.55 -26.80 23.74
C ILE A 11 -18.70 -25.57 23.40
N SER A 12 -17.37 -25.67 23.43
CA SER A 12 -16.48 -24.56 23.07
C SER A 12 -16.63 -24.13 21.61
N LEU A 13 -16.84 -25.06 20.68
CA LEU A 13 -17.10 -24.76 19.28
C LEU A 13 -18.44 -24.06 19.08
N ILE A 14 -19.49 -24.49 19.78
CA ILE A 14 -20.81 -23.85 19.71
C ILE A 14 -20.75 -22.42 20.25
N VAL A 15 -20.07 -22.20 21.38
CA VAL A 15 -19.89 -20.85 21.95
C VAL A 15 -19.07 -19.95 21.01
N LEU A 16 -18.02 -20.49 20.38
CA LEU A 16 -17.23 -19.75 19.39
C LEU A 16 -18.08 -19.37 18.16
N CYS A 17 -18.91 -20.28 17.65
CA CYS A 17 -19.83 -20.00 16.55
C CYS A 17 -20.88 -18.94 16.91
N LEU A 18 -21.37 -18.93 18.15
CA LEU A 18 -22.33 -17.92 18.61
C LEU A 18 -21.69 -16.53 18.75
N ILE A 19 -20.43 -16.45 19.21
CA ILE A 19 -19.68 -15.18 19.28
C ILE A 19 -19.38 -14.62 17.88
N ILE A 20 -19.09 -15.50 16.90
CA ILE A 20 -18.88 -15.09 15.50
C ILE A 20 -20.19 -14.60 14.88
N ALA A 21 -21.32 -15.25 15.17
CA ALA A 21 -22.63 -14.82 14.67
C ALA A 21 -22.99 -13.41 15.17
N ASP A 22 -22.76 -13.13 16.45
CA ASP A 22 -23.00 -11.79 17.03
C ASP A 22 -22.05 -10.73 16.46
N ALA A 23 -20.79 -11.09 16.17
CA ALA A 23 -19.83 -10.19 15.53
C ALA A 23 -20.13 -9.90 14.05
N MET A 24 -20.93 -10.75 13.39
CA MET A 24 -21.39 -10.54 12.00
C MET A 24 -22.67 -9.70 11.90
N SER A 25 -23.42 -9.54 12.99
CA SER A 25 -24.46 -8.53 13.13
C SER A 25 -23.83 -7.17 13.42
N LEU A 26 -23.14 -6.62 12.42
CA LEU A 26 -22.79 -5.20 12.41
C LEU A 26 -24.07 -4.37 12.61
N PRO A 27 -24.05 -3.32 13.45
CA PRO A 27 -25.18 -2.43 13.56
C PRO A 27 -25.52 -1.86 12.19
N GLU A 28 -26.82 -1.73 11.92
CA GLU A 28 -27.43 -1.09 10.74
C GLU A 28 -26.90 0.31 10.43
N ALA A 29 -26.01 0.87 11.25
CA ALA A 29 -25.21 2.05 10.98
C ALA A 29 -24.33 1.96 9.71
N PHE A 30 -24.09 0.75 9.16
CA PHE A 30 -23.45 0.54 7.85
C PHE A 30 -24.41 0.00 6.77
N ALA A 31 -25.72 -0.15 7.07
CA ALA A 31 -26.71 -0.26 6.02
C ALA A 31 -26.76 1.12 5.35
N GLY A 32 -26.04 1.23 4.24
CA GLY A 32 -25.94 2.46 3.47
C GLY A 32 -27.34 3.04 3.32
N LYS A 33 -27.51 4.30 3.76
CA LYS A 33 -28.64 5.12 3.35
C LYS A 33 -28.85 4.85 1.87
N ASP A 34 -30.04 4.37 1.56
CA ASP A 34 -30.53 4.14 0.21
C ASP A 34 -29.99 5.29 -0.66
N LYS A 35 -28.99 4.99 -1.49
CA LYS A 35 -28.43 5.98 -2.41
C LYS A 35 -29.52 6.14 -3.42
N GLY A 36 -30.41 7.11 -3.20
CA GLY A 36 -31.48 7.46 -4.13
C GLY A 36 -30.89 7.43 -5.53
N VAL A 37 -31.49 6.61 -6.40
CA VAL A 37 -31.01 6.37 -7.75
C VAL A 37 -30.97 7.72 -8.46
N TYR A 38 -29.79 8.32 -8.52
CA TYR A 38 -29.58 9.57 -9.23
C TYR A 38 -29.36 9.19 -10.68
N TRP A 39 -30.42 9.22 -11.48
CA TRP A 39 -30.37 8.97 -12.92
C TRP A 39 -29.57 10.10 -13.60
N GLN A 40 -28.25 10.01 -13.57
CA GLN A 40 -27.40 10.82 -14.45
C GLN A 40 -27.56 10.27 -15.86
N SER A 41 -27.66 11.16 -16.85
CA SER A 41 -27.57 10.74 -18.24
C SER A 41 -26.23 10.03 -18.48
N GLU A 42 -26.22 9.08 -19.40
CA GLU A 42 -25.00 8.40 -19.84
C GLU A 42 -23.90 9.41 -20.23
N GLU A 43 -24.27 10.48 -20.92
CA GLU A 43 -23.40 11.62 -21.27
C GLU A 43 -22.74 12.24 -20.03
N LYS A 44 -23.52 12.51 -18.98
CA LYS A 44 -22.98 13.11 -17.74
C LYS A 44 -22.03 12.16 -17.00
N LEU A 45 -22.29 10.85 -17.02
CA LEU A 45 -21.39 9.86 -16.45
C LEU A 45 -20.07 9.78 -17.22
N LEU A 46 -20.13 9.85 -18.55
CA LEU A 46 -18.94 9.89 -19.42
C LEU A 46 -18.11 11.17 -19.20
N ASP A 47 -18.76 12.32 -18.99
CA ASP A 47 -18.08 13.57 -18.65
C ASP A 47 -17.35 13.46 -17.30
N ILE A 48 -18.02 12.95 -16.26
CA ILE A 48 -17.40 12.74 -14.94
C ILE A 48 -16.22 11.76 -15.04
N ALA A 49 -16.36 10.69 -15.81
CA ALA A 49 -15.28 9.73 -16.05
C ALA A 49 -14.08 10.40 -16.75
N SER A 50 -14.35 11.25 -17.75
CA SER A 50 -13.32 11.99 -18.50
C SER A 50 -12.60 13.01 -17.63
N ASP A 51 -13.32 13.79 -16.83
CA ASP A 51 -12.74 14.76 -15.89
C ASP A 51 -11.86 14.07 -14.84
N SER A 52 -12.33 12.95 -14.30
CA SER A 52 -11.56 12.17 -13.33
C SER A 52 -10.29 11.56 -13.96
N LEU A 53 -10.33 11.20 -15.24
CA LEU A 53 -9.15 10.74 -15.99
C LEU A 53 -8.12 11.87 -16.14
N LEU A 54 -8.55 13.07 -16.52
CA LEU A 54 -7.67 14.23 -16.62
C LEU A 54 -7.02 14.55 -15.27
N HIS A 55 -7.79 14.46 -14.18
CA HIS A 55 -7.27 14.65 -12.83
C HIS A 55 -6.24 13.58 -12.45
N LEU A 56 -6.52 12.30 -12.76
CA LEU A 56 -5.58 11.20 -12.57
C LEU A 56 -4.26 11.46 -13.30
N GLU A 57 -4.32 11.80 -14.59
CA GLU A 57 -3.10 12.06 -15.37
C GLU A 57 -2.26 13.20 -14.79
N LYS A 58 -2.91 14.27 -14.34
CA LYS A 58 -2.24 15.38 -13.64
C LYS A 58 -1.61 14.92 -12.33
N SER A 59 -2.32 14.11 -11.55
CA SER A 59 -1.85 13.61 -10.25
C SER A 59 -0.66 12.67 -10.40
N ILE A 60 -0.68 11.76 -11.38
CA ILE A 60 0.47 10.90 -11.72
C ILE A 60 1.71 11.75 -12.00
N LYS A 61 1.55 12.86 -12.73
CA LYS A 61 2.65 13.77 -13.07
C LYS A 61 3.13 14.57 -11.86
N LYS A 62 2.23 15.25 -11.15
CA LYS A 62 2.59 16.31 -10.19
C LYS A 62 2.60 15.89 -8.73
N ASP A 63 1.78 14.92 -8.34
CA ASP A 63 1.53 14.64 -6.93
C ASP A 63 2.36 13.47 -6.40
N GLY A 64 2.29 13.25 -5.09
CA GLY A 64 2.84 12.09 -4.40
C GLY A 64 1.99 10.82 -4.57
N PHE A 65 2.53 9.70 -4.10
CA PHE A 65 1.93 8.37 -4.26
C PHE A 65 0.47 8.29 -3.79
N SER A 66 0.16 8.78 -2.58
CA SER A 66 -1.18 8.67 -2.00
C SER A 66 -2.23 9.43 -2.82
N SER A 67 -1.95 10.67 -3.24
CA SER A 67 -2.87 11.45 -4.06
C SER A 67 -3.12 10.79 -5.41
N ALA A 68 -2.07 10.29 -6.07
CA ALA A 68 -2.20 9.62 -7.35
C ALA A 68 -3.00 8.30 -7.24
N MET A 69 -2.81 7.53 -6.17
CA MET A 69 -3.61 6.34 -5.88
C MET A 69 -5.09 6.67 -5.61
N THR A 70 -5.37 7.75 -4.88
CA THR A 70 -6.74 8.23 -4.67
C THR A 70 -7.38 8.62 -5.99
N ALA A 71 -6.69 9.41 -6.83
CA ALA A 71 -7.18 9.78 -8.14
C ALA A 71 -7.43 8.56 -9.05
N LEU A 72 -6.56 7.53 -8.96
CA LEU A 72 -6.73 6.28 -9.71
C LEU A 72 -8.00 5.54 -9.29
N ASN A 73 -8.29 5.51 -7.99
CA ASN A 73 -9.50 4.86 -7.46
C ASN A 73 -10.77 5.63 -7.82
N ILE A 74 -10.73 6.96 -7.79
CA ILE A 74 -11.84 7.82 -8.24
C ILE A 74 -12.13 7.53 -9.71
N TRP A 75 -11.12 7.62 -10.58
CA TRP A 75 -11.29 7.31 -12.00
C TRP A 75 -11.80 5.89 -12.24
N ARG A 76 -11.28 4.88 -11.51
CA ARG A 76 -11.78 3.51 -11.60
C ARG A 76 -13.28 3.44 -11.30
N ASN A 77 -13.76 4.16 -10.29
CA ASN A 77 -15.15 4.12 -9.88
C ASN A 77 -16.04 4.81 -10.93
N THR A 78 -15.70 6.04 -11.32
CA THR A 78 -16.46 6.82 -12.30
C THR A 78 -16.48 6.15 -13.67
N ALA A 79 -15.35 5.59 -14.12
CA ALA A 79 -15.29 4.86 -15.39
C ALA A 79 -16.13 3.57 -15.37
N ARG A 80 -16.27 2.91 -14.21
CA ARG A 80 -17.16 1.74 -14.07
C ARG A 80 -18.63 2.13 -14.10
N GLU A 81 -18.99 3.19 -13.39
CA GLU A 81 -20.35 3.75 -13.39
C GLU A 81 -20.76 4.18 -14.81
N ALA A 82 -19.83 4.73 -15.59
CA ALA A 82 -20.04 5.13 -16.98
C ALA A 82 -19.92 3.98 -18.01
N GLY A 83 -19.63 2.74 -17.59
CA GLY A 83 -19.42 1.62 -18.52
C GLY A 83 -18.16 1.70 -19.40
N ALA A 84 -17.25 2.64 -19.13
CA ALA A 84 -16.06 2.94 -19.91
C ALA A 84 -14.74 2.42 -19.28
N PHE A 85 -14.85 1.56 -18.27
CA PHE A 85 -13.68 1.06 -17.54
C PHE A 85 -12.82 0.11 -18.38
N ASP A 86 -11.55 0.46 -18.53
CA ASP A 86 -10.55 -0.37 -19.19
C ASP A 86 -9.54 -0.92 -18.16
N PRO A 87 -9.52 -2.24 -17.91
CA PRO A 87 -8.61 -2.86 -16.96
C PRO A 87 -7.13 -2.77 -17.38
N VAL A 88 -6.84 -2.70 -18.68
CA VAL A 88 -5.47 -2.56 -19.20
C VAL A 88 -4.95 -1.16 -18.85
N LYS A 89 -5.71 -0.11 -19.18
CA LYS A 89 -5.37 1.27 -18.80
C LYS A 89 -5.22 1.44 -17.29
N TYR A 90 -6.10 0.82 -16.50
CA TYR A 90 -5.99 0.85 -15.04
C TYR A 90 -4.65 0.28 -14.56
N ASN A 91 -4.25 -0.87 -15.09
CA ASN A 91 -2.99 -1.51 -14.73
C ASN A 91 -1.79 -0.68 -15.17
N ASP A 92 -1.86 -0.02 -16.32
CA ASP A 92 -0.80 0.87 -16.80
C ASP A 92 -0.66 2.13 -15.91
N PHE A 93 -1.77 2.74 -15.51
CA PHE A 93 -1.75 3.84 -14.53
C PHE A 93 -1.20 3.39 -13.18
N LYS A 94 -1.62 2.22 -12.67
CA LYS A 94 -1.07 1.63 -11.44
C LYS A 94 0.44 1.48 -11.56
N LYS A 95 0.94 0.85 -12.63
CA LYS A 95 2.39 0.67 -12.86
C LYS A 95 3.15 2.00 -12.85
N ARG A 96 2.64 3.03 -13.54
CA ARG A 96 3.27 4.37 -13.58
C ARG A 96 3.36 5.01 -12.19
N ILE A 97 2.29 4.92 -11.39
CA ILE A 97 2.26 5.47 -10.02
C ILE A 97 3.28 4.76 -9.13
N TYR A 98 3.28 3.42 -9.17
CA TYR A 98 4.19 2.61 -8.38
C TYR A 98 5.65 2.81 -8.79
N GLN A 99 5.94 2.85 -10.09
CA GLN A 99 7.31 3.07 -10.56
C GLN A 99 7.85 4.42 -10.11
N LYS A 100 7.07 5.50 -10.27
CA LYS A 100 7.46 6.84 -9.78
C LYS A 100 7.76 6.83 -8.27
N PHE A 101 6.98 6.08 -7.49
CA PHE A 101 7.22 5.97 -6.05
C PHE A 101 8.42 5.08 -5.71
N ILE A 102 8.68 4.01 -6.48
CA ILE A 102 9.90 3.21 -6.35
C ILE A 102 11.14 4.07 -6.62
N ASP A 103 11.12 4.91 -7.65
CA ASP A 103 12.23 5.82 -7.95
C ASP A 103 12.47 6.80 -6.79
N HIS A 104 11.39 7.29 -6.18
CA HIS A 104 11.46 8.15 -4.99
C HIS A 104 12.04 7.41 -3.76
N ILE A 105 11.62 6.16 -3.53
CA ILE A 105 12.14 5.30 -2.46
C ILE A 105 13.65 5.12 -2.62
N LEU A 106 14.12 4.79 -3.82
CA LEU A 106 15.54 4.56 -4.09
C LEU A 106 16.36 5.82 -3.82
N LYS A 107 15.88 6.98 -4.28
CA LYS A 107 16.53 8.26 -4.00
C LYS A 107 16.67 8.54 -2.49
N TRP A 108 15.59 8.37 -1.73
CA TRP A 108 15.64 8.62 -0.29
C TRP A 108 16.45 7.58 0.47
N PHE A 109 16.43 6.33 0.02
CA PHE A 109 17.31 5.31 0.56
C PHE A 109 18.78 5.73 0.45
N ASP A 110 19.21 6.20 -0.73
CA ASP A 110 20.57 6.68 -0.95
C ASP A 110 20.91 7.84 -0.01
N THR A 111 20.05 8.85 0.08
CA THR A 111 20.21 9.98 1.01
C THR A 111 20.35 9.51 2.46
N CYS A 112 19.50 8.62 2.95
CA CYS A 112 19.56 8.11 4.32
C CYS A 112 20.86 7.33 4.59
N VAL A 113 21.35 6.53 3.64
CA VAL A 113 22.64 5.82 3.78
C VAL A 113 23.81 6.80 3.82
N ASP A 114 23.78 7.86 3.01
CA ASP A 114 24.84 8.85 2.94
C ASP A 114 24.91 9.70 4.22
N GLU A 115 23.77 10.15 4.72
CA GLU A 115 23.65 10.90 5.98
C GLU A 115 23.81 10.01 7.24
N GLY A 116 23.74 8.69 7.08
CA GLY A 116 23.84 7.74 8.19
C GLY A 116 22.56 7.60 9.03
N TRP A 117 21.40 7.98 8.47
CA TRP A 117 20.07 7.75 9.05
C TRP A 117 19.64 6.30 8.79
N LEU A 118 20.24 5.37 9.53
CA LEU A 118 20.13 3.93 9.23
C LEU A 118 18.72 3.36 9.44
N ASP A 119 17.97 3.87 10.40
CA ASP A 119 16.59 3.43 10.65
C ASP A 119 15.67 3.81 9.48
N ASP A 120 15.82 5.03 8.95
CA ASP A 120 15.11 5.51 7.77
C ASP A 120 15.53 4.74 6.51
N ALA A 121 16.83 4.49 6.33
CA ALA A 121 17.31 3.62 5.24
C ALA A 121 16.68 2.22 5.33
N GLY A 122 16.54 1.69 6.54
CA GLY A 122 15.84 0.43 6.82
C GLY A 122 14.37 0.50 6.40
N PHE A 123 13.66 1.58 6.74
CA PHE A 123 12.30 1.83 6.29
C PHE A 123 12.19 1.85 4.76
N TRP A 124 13.03 2.64 4.07
CA TRP A 124 13.01 2.78 2.62
C TRP A 124 13.31 1.45 1.90
N SER A 125 14.20 0.61 2.44
CA SER A 125 14.44 -0.73 1.88
C SER A 125 13.21 -1.64 1.94
N ARG A 126 12.45 -1.62 3.05
CA ARG A 126 11.20 -2.38 3.17
C ARG A 126 10.11 -1.81 2.27
N ALA A 127 10.03 -0.49 2.15
CA ALA A 127 9.11 0.15 1.22
C ALA A 127 9.40 -0.28 -0.23
N TYR A 128 10.67 -0.36 -0.63
CA TYR A 128 11.06 -0.87 -1.94
C TYR A 128 10.55 -2.30 -2.16
N TYR A 129 10.81 -3.22 -1.22
CA TYR A 129 10.34 -4.61 -1.31
C TYR A 129 8.82 -4.68 -1.56
N VAL A 130 8.03 -4.00 -0.72
CA VAL A 130 6.57 -4.02 -0.82
C VAL A 130 6.10 -3.43 -2.15
N ARG A 131 6.61 -2.26 -2.54
CA ARG A 131 6.08 -1.52 -3.69
C ARG A 131 6.52 -2.09 -5.03
N SER A 132 7.72 -2.64 -5.14
CA SER A 132 8.16 -3.33 -6.35
C SER A 132 7.45 -4.68 -6.52
N SER A 133 7.17 -5.39 -5.43
CA SER A 133 6.39 -6.64 -5.47
C SER A 133 4.96 -6.44 -5.99
N GLU A 134 4.32 -5.33 -5.61
CA GLU A 134 2.96 -4.95 -6.04
C GLU A 134 2.77 -4.83 -7.56
N ILE A 135 3.87 -4.61 -8.30
CA ILE A 135 3.86 -4.49 -9.76
C ILE A 135 4.77 -5.52 -10.45
N GLY A 136 5.26 -6.51 -9.72
CA GLY A 136 6.10 -7.58 -10.26
C GLY A 136 7.49 -7.14 -10.72
N THR A 137 8.01 -6.02 -10.20
CA THR A 137 9.34 -5.47 -10.55
C THR A 137 10.36 -5.66 -9.43
N PHE A 138 10.07 -6.50 -8.44
CA PHE A 138 10.98 -6.76 -7.33
C PHE A 138 12.28 -7.42 -7.82
N ASP A 139 13.41 -6.76 -7.53
CA ASP A 139 14.76 -7.29 -7.72
C ASP A 139 15.38 -7.63 -6.37
N ALA A 140 15.58 -8.94 -6.14
CA ALA A 140 16.16 -9.49 -4.92
C ALA A 140 17.63 -9.08 -4.74
N ALA A 141 18.41 -9.03 -5.83
CA ALA A 141 19.82 -8.66 -5.77
C ALA A 141 19.98 -7.19 -5.33
N ARG A 142 19.15 -6.30 -5.87
CA ARG A 142 19.08 -4.91 -5.42
C ARG A 142 18.67 -4.80 -3.95
N TYR A 143 17.68 -5.57 -3.51
CA TYR A 143 17.26 -5.55 -2.11
C TYR A 143 18.36 -6.02 -1.15
N ASP A 144 19.11 -7.05 -1.54
CA ASP A 144 20.28 -7.52 -0.78
C ASP A 144 21.39 -6.47 -0.76
N GLU A 145 21.65 -5.79 -1.88
CA GLU A 145 22.57 -4.66 -1.93
C GLU A 145 22.19 -3.56 -0.94
N MET A 146 20.91 -3.16 -0.89
CA MET A 146 20.41 -2.14 0.05
C MET A 146 20.70 -2.55 1.49
N LYS A 147 20.40 -3.81 1.88
CA LYS A 147 20.69 -4.32 3.22
C LYS A 147 22.19 -4.28 3.54
N ASN A 148 23.03 -4.68 2.59
CA ASN A 148 24.48 -4.66 2.75
C ASN A 148 25.03 -3.24 2.90
N ARG A 149 24.50 -2.26 2.18
CA ARG A 149 24.87 -0.85 2.30
C ARG A 149 24.58 -0.29 3.70
N ILE A 150 23.40 -0.60 4.26
CA ILE A 150 23.06 -0.23 5.65
C ILE A 150 24.08 -0.83 6.63
N GLN A 151 24.34 -2.13 6.54
CA GLN A 151 25.27 -2.82 7.44
C GLN A 151 26.70 -2.26 7.35
N LYS A 152 27.17 -1.98 6.12
CA LYS A 152 28.49 -1.39 5.88
C LYS A 152 28.59 -0.01 6.53
N LYS A 153 27.57 0.85 6.36
CA LYS A 153 27.54 2.19 6.96
C LYS A 153 27.49 2.12 8.49
N MET A 154 26.72 1.19 9.05
CA MET A 154 26.67 0.94 10.50
C MET A 154 28.05 0.64 11.08
N LYS A 155 28.79 -0.30 10.47
CA LYS A 155 30.15 -0.64 10.90
C LYS A 155 31.11 0.55 10.81
N GLN A 156 31.00 1.37 9.76
CA GLN A 156 31.81 2.59 9.61
C GLN A 156 31.54 3.60 10.72
N ILE A 157 30.26 3.83 11.07
CA ILE A 157 29.87 4.75 12.15
C ILE A 157 30.39 4.23 13.50
N GLN A 158 30.26 2.93 13.77
CA GLN A 158 30.76 2.31 15.00
C GLN A 158 32.29 2.45 15.13
N ARG A 159 33.03 2.16 14.05
CA ARG A 159 34.49 2.31 14.02
C ARG A 159 34.91 3.75 14.31
N LYS A 160 34.29 4.74 13.65
CA LYS A 160 34.57 6.17 13.88
C LYS A 160 34.30 6.59 15.34
N LYS A 161 33.24 6.06 15.96
CA LYS A 161 32.95 6.30 17.38
C LYS A 161 34.02 5.70 18.29
N ALA A 162 34.47 4.48 18.02
CA ALA A 162 35.54 3.83 18.78
C ALA A 162 36.88 4.59 18.68
N GLU A 163 37.27 4.99 17.47
CA GLU A 163 38.48 5.79 17.23
C GLU A 163 38.43 7.13 17.98
N LYS A 164 37.28 7.83 17.96
CA LYS A 164 37.10 9.09 18.70
C LYS A 164 37.19 8.91 20.22
N ASN A 165 36.77 7.76 20.75
CA ASN A 165 36.84 7.47 22.18
C ASN A 165 38.23 7.04 22.63
N ALA A 166 39.07 6.50 21.74
CA ALA A 166 40.44 6.08 22.06
C ALA A 166 41.45 7.24 22.13
N VAL A 167 41.09 8.41 21.57
CA VAL A 167 41.93 9.62 21.55
C VAL A 167 41.58 10.60 22.68
N LYS A 168 40.50 10.34 23.43
CA LYS A 168 40.09 11.11 24.61
C LYS A 168 40.58 10.45 25.88
#